data_AF-A0A8I1NY90-F1
#
_entry.id   AF-A0A8I1NY90-F1
#
_cell.length_a   1.000
_cell.length_b   1.000
_cell.length_c   1.000
_cell.angle_alpha   90.00
_cell.angle_beta   90.00
_cell.angle_gamma   90.00
#
_symmetry.space_group_name_H-M   'P 1'
#
loop_
_entity.id
_entity.type
_entity.pdbx_description
1 polymer ?
#
loop_
_entity_poly.entity_id
_entity_poly.type
_entity_poly.pdbx_seq_one_letter_code
_entity_poly.pdbx_strand_id
1 'polypeptide(L)'
;MALSPQQDGAIQAVNAWLADAGGPQVFYLAGYAGTGKTTIAKKLAEDAGNVVFAAFTGKAALVLRGKGCDGASTIHSLIYKPDEDADTGLTKFKINRHDSDAKTADLIVIDEVSMVGEELGRDLLSFGRKVLVLGDPAQLPPVGGEGFFTARDPDYMLTEVHRQAAESPVLRLATTVREGGRLAL
;
A
#
# COMPACT_ATOMS: atom_id res chain seq x y z
N MET A 1 -21.48 1.99 -6.47
CA MET A 1 -20.98 0.91 -7.36
C MET A 1 -21.03 -0.36 -6.54
N ALA A 2 -21.63 -1.44 -7.05
CA ALA A 2 -21.70 -2.69 -6.30
C ALA A 2 -20.31 -3.34 -6.22
N LEU A 3 -19.91 -3.78 -5.03
CA LEU A 3 -18.65 -4.51 -4.82
C LEU A 3 -18.78 -5.92 -5.41
N SER A 4 -17.67 -6.48 -5.91
CA SER A 4 -17.67 -7.89 -6.31
C SER A 4 -17.59 -8.80 -5.08
N PRO A 5 -18.05 -10.06 -5.14
CA PRO A 5 -17.97 -10.98 -4.00
C PRO A 5 -16.54 -11.14 -3.46
N GLN A 6 -15.53 -11.04 -4.32
CA GLN A 6 -14.13 -11.12 -3.91
C GLN A 6 -13.70 -9.86 -3.13
N GLN A 7 -14.19 -8.69 -3.51
CA GLN A 7 -13.93 -7.44 -2.79
C GLN A 7 -14.65 -7.40 -1.45
N ASP A 8 -15.88 -7.93 -1.38
CA ASP A 8 -16.61 -8.09 -0.12
C ASP A 8 -15.87 -9.02 0.84
N GLY A 9 -15.38 -10.16 0.34
CA GLY A 9 -14.55 -11.07 1.13
C GLY A 9 -13.25 -10.42 1.60
N ALA A 10 -12.61 -9.59 0.77
CA ALA A 10 -11.42 -8.83 1.17
C ALA A 10 -11.74 -7.85 2.30
N ILE A 11 -12.84 -7.10 2.20
CA ILE A 11 -13.27 -6.16 3.23
C ILE A 11 -13.56 -6.90 4.54
N GLN A 12 -14.24 -8.04 4.49
CA GLN A 12 -14.50 -8.86 5.67
C GLN A 12 -13.20 -9.35 6.32
N ALA A 13 -12.23 -9.82 5.53
CA ALA A 13 -10.93 -10.27 6.03
C ALA A 13 -10.14 -9.12 6.68
N VAL A 14 -10.11 -7.94 6.05
CA VAL A 14 -9.45 -6.76 6.64
C VAL A 14 -10.15 -6.32 7.93
N ASN A 15 -11.48 -6.29 7.96
CA ASN A 15 -12.23 -5.92 9.17
C ASN A 15 -11.99 -6.89 10.33
N ALA A 16 -11.93 -8.20 10.05
CA ALA A 16 -11.59 -9.20 11.06
C ALA A 16 -10.17 -8.98 11.61
N TRP A 17 -9.21 -8.67 10.73
CA TRP A 17 -7.83 -8.36 11.14
C TRP A 17 -7.70 -7.05 11.92
N LEU A 18 -8.48 -6.01 11.58
CA LEU A 18 -8.53 -4.74 12.30
C LEU A 18 -9.09 -4.94 13.71
N ALA A 19 -10.11 -5.80 13.85
CA ALA A 19 -10.73 -6.11 15.14
C ALA A 19 -9.85 -6.96 16.06
N ASP A 20 -8.89 -7.70 15.51
CA ASP A 20 -7.95 -8.51 16.28
C ASP A 20 -6.78 -7.67 16.83
N ALA A 21 -6.94 -7.18 18.05
CA ALA A 21 -5.93 -6.39 18.76
C ALA A 21 -4.65 -7.18 19.10
N GLY A 22 -4.73 -8.52 19.21
CA GLY A 22 -3.57 -9.39 19.47
C GLY A 22 -2.93 -9.94 18.20
N GLY A 23 -3.59 -9.76 17.05
CA GLY A 23 -3.17 -10.25 15.75
C GLY A 23 -1.99 -9.51 15.14
N PRO A 24 -1.59 -9.91 13.93
CA PRO A 24 -0.44 -9.31 13.25
C PRO A 24 -0.62 -7.80 13.03
N GLN A 25 0.49 -7.07 13.04
CA GLN A 25 0.49 -5.63 12.79
C GLN A 25 0.21 -5.28 11.32
N VAL A 26 0.49 -6.20 10.39
CA VAL A 26 0.41 -5.97 8.94
C VAL A 26 -0.63 -6.88 8.31
N PHE A 27 -1.40 -6.34 7.37
CA PHE A 27 -2.23 -7.12 6.45
C PHE A 27 -1.85 -6.80 5.02
N TYR A 28 -1.52 -7.83 4.23
CA TYR A 28 -1.15 -7.73 2.83
C TYR A 28 -2.32 -8.09 1.93
N LEU A 29 -2.94 -7.05 1.34
CA LEU A 29 -3.94 -7.18 0.30
C LEU A 29 -3.26 -7.07 -1.08
N ALA A 30 -3.04 -8.23 -1.69
CA ALA A 30 -2.51 -8.31 -3.03
C ALA A 30 -3.62 -8.26 -4.09
N GLY A 31 -3.25 -7.83 -5.29
CA GLY A 31 -4.10 -7.92 -6.45
C GLY A 31 -3.49 -7.27 -7.66
N TYR A 32 -3.90 -7.71 -8.83
CA TYR A 32 -3.38 -7.17 -10.08
C TYR A 32 -3.85 -5.73 -10.35
N ALA A 33 -3.22 -5.08 -11.34
CA ALA A 33 -3.74 -3.84 -11.89
C ALA A 33 -5.23 -3.98 -12.29
N GLY A 34 -6.07 -3.05 -11.84
CA GLY A 34 -7.50 -3.04 -12.17
C GLY A 34 -8.41 -3.91 -11.30
N THR A 35 -7.92 -4.56 -10.24
CA THR A 35 -8.75 -5.37 -9.32
C THR A 35 -9.45 -4.56 -8.22
N GLY A 36 -9.15 -3.26 -8.11
CA GLY A 36 -9.84 -2.34 -7.21
C GLY A 36 -9.28 -2.24 -5.79
N LYS A 37 -8.00 -2.57 -5.56
CA LYS A 37 -7.31 -2.44 -4.26
C LYS A 37 -7.55 -1.07 -3.59
N THR A 38 -7.29 0.04 -4.31
CA THR A 38 -7.49 1.39 -3.75
C THR A 38 -8.95 1.66 -3.41
N THR A 39 -9.90 1.10 -4.16
CA THR A 39 -11.34 1.25 -3.88
C THR A 39 -11.71 0.59 -2.55
N ILE A 40 -11.19 -0.61 -2.29
CA ILE A 40 -11.35 -1.30 -1.01
C ILE A 40 -10.73 -0.49 0.13
N ALA A 41 -9.49 0.00 -0.05
CA ALA A 41 -8.82 0.79 0.98
C ALA A 41 -9.58 2.07 1.34
N LYS A 42 -10.19 2.74 0.35
CA LYS A 42 -11.06 3.89 0.60
C LYS A 42 -12.31 3.51 1.38
N LYS A 43 -12.97 2.42 0.99
CA LYS A 43 -14.17 1.96 1.68
C LYS A 43 -13.87 1.63 3.15
N LEU A 44 -12.74 0.96 3.40
CA LEU A 44 -12.26 0.68 4.74
C LEU A 44 -11.96 1.96 5.54
N ALA A 45 -11.46 3.00 4.89
CA ALA A 45 -11.18 4.27 5.54
C ALA A 45 -12.42 5.11 5.88
N GLU A 46 -13.57 4.84 5.26
CA GLU A 46 -14.85 5.45 5.69
C GLU A 46 -15.31 4.90 7.04
N ASP A 47 -14.96 3.64 7.33
CA ASP A 47 -15.43 2.90 8.50
C ASP A 47 -14.35 2.82 9.62
N ALA A 48 -13.08 3.04 9.27
CA ALA A 48 -11.95 3.10 10.21
C ALA A 48 -11.64 4.55 10.58
N GLY A 49 -11.50 4.85 11.88
CA GLY A 49 -11.37 6.21 12.44
C GLY A 49 -10.37 7.13 11.73
N ASN A 50 -9.15 7.26 12.26
CA ASN A 50 -8.11 8.08 11.65
C ASN A 50 -7.25 7.23 10.69
N VAL A 51 -7.51 7.34 9.39
CA VAL A 51 -6.74 6.63 8.36
C VAL A 51 -5.74 7.54 7.65
N VAL A 52 -4.50 7.09 7.60
CA VAL A 52 -3.41 7.77 6.88
C VAL A 52 -3.02 6.96 5.65
N PHE A 53 -3.00 7.62 4.50
CA PHE A 53 -2.57 7.01 3.24
C PHE A 53 -1.14 7.42 2.90
N ALA A 54 -0.35 6.45 2.44
CA ALA A 54 0.97 6.72 1.88
C ALA A 54 1.29 5.78 0.71
N ALA A 55 2.33 6.11 -0.04
CA ALA A 55 2.89 5.24 -1.07
C ALA A 55 4.41 5.36 -1.11
N PHE A 56 5.08 4.42 -1.77
CA PHE A 56 6.54 4.45 -1.89
C PHE A 56 7.05 5.70 -2.62
N THR A 57 6.41 6.09 -3.73
CA THR A 57 6.83 7.24 -4.56
C THR A 57 5.86 8.42 -4.51
N GLY A 58 6.36 9.63 -4.76
CA GLY A 58 5.53 10.83 -4.86
C GLY A 58 4.50 10.77 -5.98
N LYS A 59 4.79 10.07 -7.09
CA LYS A 59 3.82 9.88 -8.18
C LYS A 59 2.68 8.96 -7.77
N ALA A 60 2.99 7.86 -7.08
CA ALA A 60 1.97 6.97 -6.53
C ALA A 60 1.08 7.70 -5.50
N ALA A 61 1.69 8.48 -4.60
CA ALA A 61 0.97 9.31 -3.65
C ALA A 61 0.04 10.34 -4.35
N LEU A 62 0.50 10.96 -5.45
CA LEU A 62 -0.33 11.86 -6.25
C LEU A 62 -1.53 11.13 -6.89
N VAL A 63 -1.34 9.90 -7.39
CA VAL A 63 -2.43 9.08 -7.93
C VAL A 63 -3.43 8.70 -6.84
N LEU A 64 -2.97 8.35 -5.63
CA LEU A 64 -3.84 8.11 -4.48
C LEU A 64 -4.71 9.33 -4.15
N ARG A 65 -4.10 10.53 -4.07
CA ARG A 65 -4.86 11.77 -3.86
C ARG A 65 -5.90 12.00 -4.95
N GLY A 66 -5.53 11.78 -6.21
CA GLY A 66 -6.47 11.87 -7.34
C GLY A 66 -7.63 10.88 -7.28
N LYS A 67 -7.48 9.77 -6.55
CA LYS A 67 -8.55 8.79 -6.28
C LYS A 67 -9.38 9.15 -5.04
N GLY A 68 -9.09 10.26 -4.34
CA GLY A 68 -9.80 10.70 -3.14
C GLY A 68 -9.25 10.12 -1.83
N CYS A 69 -7.98 9.70 -1.81
CA CYS A 69 -7.24 9.45 -0.58
C CYS A 69 -6.57 10.76 -0.17
N ASP A 70 -7.33 11.65 0.48
CA ASP A 70 -6.86 12.99 0.82
C ASP A 70 -5.66 12.93 1.78
N GLY A 71 -4.74 13.89 1.64
CA GLY A 71 -3.52 13.93 2.45
C GLY A 71 -2.49 12.83 2.14
N ALA A 72 -2.75 11.93 1.18
CA ALA A 72 -1.81 10.85 0.89
C ALA A 72 -0.42 11.38 0.56
N SER A 73 0.62 10.83 1.20
CA SER A 73 2.00 11.31 1.08
C SER A 73 2.97 10.16 0.73
N THR A 74 4.27 10.42 0.70
CA THR A 74 5.23 9.31 0.61
C THR A 74 5.47 8.71 1.98
N ILE A 75 5.82 7.43 2.07
CA ILE A 75 6.20 6.80 3.35
C ILE A 75 7.31 7.64 4.02
N HIS A 76 8.29 8.10 3.24
CA HIS A 76 9.38 8.93 3.73
C HIS A 76 8.90 10.22 4.39
N SER A 77 8.02 10.98 3.72
CA SER A 77 7.43 12.21 4.28
C SER A 77 6.55 11.96 5.48
N LEU A 78 5.90 10.79 5.52
CA LEU A 78 5.05 10.39 6.62
C LEU A 78 5.88 10.11 7.88
N ILE A 79 6.95 9.33 7.76
CA ILE A 79 7.65 8.78 8.92
C ILE A 79 8.96 9.49 9.27
N TYR A 80 9.54 10.29 8.38
CA TYR A 80 10.78 11.03 8.64
C TYR A 80 10.56 12.53 8.72
N LYS A 81 11.43 13.21 9.44
CA LYS A 81 11.57 14.68 9.41
C LYS A 81 13.03 15.06 9.19
N PRO A 82 13.29 16.21 8.53
CA PRO A 82 14.63 16.74 8.45
C PRO A 82 15.16 17.07 9.85
N ASP A 83 16.44 16.80 10.04
CA ASP A 83 17.22 17.12 11.22
C ASP A 83 18.49 17.82 10.74
N GLU A 84 18.53 19.13 10.93
CA GLU A 84 19.67 19.94 10.56
C GLU A 84 20.68 19.93 11.69
N ASP A 85 21.89 19.50 11.38
CA ASP A 85 23.02 19.57 12.28
C ASP A 85 23.53 21.02 12.31
N ALA A 86 23.35 21.69 13.46
CA ALA A 86 23.64 23.11 13.62
C ALA A 86 25.14 23.46 13.47
N ASP A 87 26.03 22.48 13.69
CA ASP A 87 27.48 22.68 13.66
C ASP A 87 28.04 22.46 12.25
N THR A 88 27.49 21.51 11.50
CA THR A 88 27.97 21.13 10.15
C THR A 88 27.12 21.68 9.02
N GLY A 89 25.89 22.14 9.30
CA GLY A 89 24.90 22.55 8.28
C GLY A 89 24.36 21.40 7.44
N LEU A 90 24.65 20.15 7.81
CA LEU A 90 24.19 18.97 7.09
C LEU A 90 22.79 18.57 7.55
N THR A 91 21.86 18.40 6.59
CA THR A 91 20.54 17.85 6.87
C THR A 91 20.59 16.32 6.79
N LYS A 92 20.18 15.67 7.88
CA LYS A 92 19.88 14.23 7.92
C LYS A 92 18.38 14.04 8.07
N PHE A 93 17.89 12.83 7.79
CA PHE A 93 16.51 12.46 8.07
C PHE A 93 16.47 11.54 9.28
N LYS A 94 15.58 11.81 10.22
CA LYS A 94 15.33 10.95 11.39
C LYS A 94 13.85 10.63 11.51
N ILE A 95 13.55 9.51 12.16
CA ILE A 95 12.16 9.08 12.37
C ILE A 95 11.41 10.15 13.19
N ASN A 96 10.28 10.60 12.66
CA ASN A 96 9.40 11.57 13.27
C ASN A 96 8.46 10.91 14.30
N ARG A 97 9.01 10.51 15.45
CA ARG A 97 8.26 9.79 16.50
C ARG A 97 7.23 10.63 17.25
N HIS A 98 7.29 11.95 17.15
CA HIS A 98 6.47 12.84 17.98
C HIS A 98 5.31 13.47 17.23
N ASP A 99 5.56 13.93 16.00
CA ASP A 99 4.68 14.85 15.28
C ASP A 99 4.11 14.23 13.99
N SER A 100 4.42 12.97 13.69
CA SER A 100 3.93 12.29 12.49
C SER A 100 2.48 11.86 12.64
N ASP A 101 1.70 12.03 11.57
CA ASP A 101 0.33 11.50 11.48
C ASP A 101 0.29 9.97 11.63
N ALA A 102 1.38 9.27 11.30
CA ALA A 102 1.50 7.82 11.53
C ALA A 102 1.37 7.45 13.01
N LYS A 103 1.73 8.37 13.92
CA LYS A 103 1.63 8.13 15.36
C LYS A 103 0.19 8.10 15.84
N THR A 104 -0.70 8.90 15.28
CA THR A 104 -2.10 9.02 15.72
C THR A 104 -3.07 8.25 14.83
N ALA A 105 -2.58 7.62 13.75
CA ALA A 105 -3.38 6.78 12.87
C ALA A 105 -3.91 5.54 13.58
N ASP A 106 -5.18 5.24 13.36
CA ASP A 106 -5.79 3.95 13.70
C ASP A 106 -5.43 2.91 12.64
N LEU A 107 -5.30 3.36 11.38
CA LEU A 107 -4.89 2.54 10.24
C LEU A 107 -3.96 3.33 9.33
N ILE A 108 -2.85 2.71 8.94
CA ILE A 108 -1.98 3.22 7.89
C ILE A 108 -2.18 2.34 6.64
N VAL A 109 -2.52 2.97 5.52
CA VAL A 109 -2.64 2.30 4.21
C VAL A 109 -1.46 2.66 3.35
N ILE A 110 -0.70 1.66 2.89
CA ILE A 110 0.44 1.86 1.99
C ILE A 110 0.14 1.24 0.62
N ASP A 111 0.20 2.05 -0.45
CA ASP A 111 0.14 1.56 -1.82
C ASP A 111 1.54 1.40 -2.44
N GLU A 112 1.65 0.57 -3.48
CA GLU A 112 2.89 0.28 -4.20
C GLU A 112 4.03 -0.25 -3.29
N VAL A 113 3.71 -1.25 -2.46
CA VAL A 113 4.67 -1.79 -1.46
C VAL A 113 5.77 -2.69 -2.02
N SER A 114 5.70 -3.03 -3.31
CA SER A 114 6.70 -3.86 -4.00
C SER A 114 8.11 -3.28 -3.94
N MET A 115 8.23 -1.95 -3.85
CA MET A 115 9.53 -1.25 -3.77
C MET A 115 9.98 -0.92 -2.34
N VAL A 116 9.22 -1.31 -1.31
CA VAL A 116 9.57 -1.01 0.08
C VAL A 116 10.59 -2.03 0.59
N GLY A 117 11.81 -1.55 0.86
CA GLY A 117 12.89 -2.35 1.46
C GLY A 117 12.77 -2.51 2.98
N GLU A 118 13.68 -3.30 3.55
CA GLU A 118 13.64 -3.71 4.96
C GLU A 118 13.72 -2.55 5.96
N GLU A 119 14.65 -1.62 5.78
CA GLU A 119 14.84 -0.48 6.68
C GLU A 119 13.58 0.39 6.78
N LEU A 120 13.07 0.83 5.63
CA LEU A 120 11.86 1.65 5.54
C LEU A 120 10.63 0.92 6.11
N GLY A 121 10.53 -0.39 5.86
CA GLY A 121 9.48 -1.23 6.41
C GLY A 121 9.53 -1.32 7.93
N ARG A 122 10.71 -1.58 8.51
CA ARG A 122 10.92 -1.63 9.97
C ARG A 122 10.63 -0.28 10.62
N ASP A 123 11.07 0.82 10.02
CA ASP A 123 10.84 2.16 10.53
C ASP A 123 9.35 2.51 10.53
N LEU A 124 8.60 2.13 9.47
CA LEU A 124 7.15 2.27 9.43
C LEU A 124 6.48 1.46 10.53
N LEU A 125 6.86 0.19 10.73
CA LEU A 125 6.27 -0.67 11.77
C LEU A 125 6.67 -0.26 13.19
N SER A 126 7.69 0.59 13.35
CA SER A 126 8.10 1.11 14.67
C SER A 126 7.06 2.03 15.30
N PHE A 127 6.09 2.52 14.52
CA PHE A 127 4.95 3.31 15.02
C PHE A 127 3.88 2.47 15.72
N GLY A 128 3.94 1.13 15.58
CA GLY A 128 3.06 0.21 16.30
C GLY A 128 1.58 0.34 15.92
N ARG A 129 1.29 0.81 14.70
CA ARG A 129 -0.08 0.96 14.17
C ARG A 129 -0.40 -0.18 13.21
N LYS A 130 -1.69 -0.49 13.06
CA LYS A 130 -2.14 -1.45 12.04
C LYS A 130 -1.78 -0.90 10.66
N VAL A 131 -1.13 -1.71 9.84
CA VAL A 131 -0.68 -1.33 8.48
C VAL A 131 -1.32 -2.24 7.44
N LEU A 132 -2.19 -1.68 6.61
CA LEU A 132 -2.72 -2.33 5.42
C LEU A 132 -1.80 -2.02 4.24
N VAL A 133 -1.12 -3.04 3.73
CA VAL A 133 -0.24 -2.91 2.57
C VAL A 133 -0.94 -3.42 1.31
N LEU A 134 -0.95 -2.59 0.28
CA LEU A 134 -1.52 -2.87 -1.03
C LEU A 134 -0.38 -3.10 -2.02
N GLY A 135 -0.39 -4.24 -2.69
CA GLY A 135 0.65 -4.59 -3.65
C GLY A 135 0.12 -5.37 -4.84
N ASP A 136 0.92 -5.39 -5.90
CA ASP A 136 0.72 -6.27 -7.04
C ASP A 136 1.86 -7.30 -7.06
N PRO A 137 1.56 -8.60 -6.92
CA PRO A 137 2.60 -9.64 -6.87
C PRO A 137 3.34 -9.79 -8.20
N ALA A 138 2.83 -9.24 -9.31
CA ALA A 138 3.49 -9.23 -10.61
C ALA A 138 4.41 -8.00 -10.82
N GLN A 139 4.52 -7.09 -9.84
CA GLN A 139 5.44 -5.96 -9.91
C GLN A 139 6.87 -6.34 -9.55
N LEU A 140 7.81 -5.50 -9.99
CA LEU A 140 9.23 -5.67 -9.68
C LEU A 140 9.50 -5.47 -8.19
N PRO A 141 10.41 -6.25 -7.59
CA PRO A 141 10.90 -6.03 -6.23
C PRO A 141 11.77 -4.75 -6.16
N PRO A 142 12.22 -4.34 -4.96
CA PRO A 142 13.12 -3.20 -4.80
C PRO A 142 14.44 -3.44 -5.54
N VAL A 143 15.11 -2.35 -5.93
CA VAL A 143 16.43 -2.45 -6.54
C VAL A 143 17.43 -2.93 -5.49
N GLY A 144 18.03 -4.11 -5.71
CA GLY A 144 19.10 -4.64 -4.85
C GLY A 144 18.63 -5.37 -3.59
N GLY A 145 17.36 -5.76 -3.50
CA GLY A 145 16.84 -6.53 -2.36
C GLY A 145 15.46 -7.13 -2.60
N GLU A 146 14.89 -7.73 -1.56
CA GLU A 146 13.51 -8.24 -1.56
C GLU A 146 12.54 -7.20 -0.97
N GLY A 147 11.29 -7.24 -1.41
CA GLY A 147 10.26 -6.37 -0.87
C GLY A 147 9.87 -6.82 0.53
N PHE A 148 10.01 -5.93 1.52
CA PHE A 148 9.79 -6.24 2.94
C PHE A 148 8.39 -6.82 3.21
N PHE A 149 7.38 -6.29 2.51
CA PHE A 149 6.00 -6.74 2.64
C PHE A 149 5.59 -7.82 1.65
N THR A 150 6.34 -7.99 0.55
CA THR A 150 5.98 -8.86 -0.58
C THR A 150 6.79 -10.15 -0.64
N ALA A 151 7.79 -10.34 0.23
CA ALA A 151 8.57 -11.58 0.36
C ALA A 151 7.79 -12.73 1.07
N ARG A 152 6.46 -12.62 1.15
CA ARG A 152 5.56 -13.61 1.73
C ARG A 152 4.27 -13.69 0.92
N ASP A 153 3.51 -14.76 1.13
CA ASP A 153 2.17 -14.87 0.56
C ASP A 153 1.23 -13.78 1.08
N PRO A 154 0.33 -13.26 0.22
CA PRO A 154 -0.66 -12.28 0.64
C PRO A 154 -1.69 -12.89 1.57
N ASP A 155 -2.16 -12.08 2.52
CA ASP A 155 -3.26 -12.47 3.42
C ASP A 155 -4.58 -12.55 2.66
N TYR A 156 -4.71 -11.78 1.57
CA TYR A 156 -5.82 -11.88 0.63
C TYR A 156 -5.39 -11.48 -0.78
N MET A 157 -5.81 -12.23 -1.79
CA MET A 157 -5.49 -11.98 -3.19
C MET A 157 -6.74 -11.67 -4.01
N LEU A 158 -6.78 -10.47 -4.61
CA LEU A 158 -7.79 -10.09 -5.60
C LEU A 158 -7.33 -10.54 -7.00
N THR A 159 -8.15 -11.35 -7.66
CA THR A 159 -7.86 -11.93 -8.97
C THR A 159 -8.82 -11.44 -10.05
N GLU A 160 -10.01 -10.97 -9.68
CA GLU A 160 -11.03 -10.50 -10.61
C GLU A 160 -10.74 -9.07 -11.09
N VAL A 161 -10.52 -8.91 -12.39
CA VAL A 161 -10.37 -7.60 -13.04
C VAL A 161 -11.75 -7.09 -13.43
N HIS A 162 -12.08 -5.86 -13.01
CA HIS A 162 -13.40 -5.27 -13.27
C HIS A 162 -13.70 -5.17 -14.77
N ARG A 163 -14.97 -5.31 -15.16
CA ARG A 163 -15.38 -5.36 -16.58
C ARG A 163 -14.91 -4.14 -17.40
N GLN A 164 -14.94 -2.94 -16.82
CA GLN A 164 -14.43 -1.72 -17.45
C GLN A 164 -12.90 -1.72 -17.64
N ALA A 165 -12.19 -2.45 -16.78
CA ALA A 165 -10.76 -2.66 -16.86
C ALA A 165 -10.41 -3.82 -17.83
N ALA A 166 -11.28 -4.83 -17.96
CA ALA A 166 -11.12 -5.92 -18.92
C ALA A 166 -11.18 -5.46 -20.39
N GLU A 167 -11.90 -4.36 -20.67
CA GLU A 167 -11.93 -3.73 -21.99
C GLU A 167 -10.65 -2.94 -22.33
N SER A 168 -9.76 -2.70 -21.36
CA SER A 168 -8.49 -2.02 -21.59
C SER A 168 -7.53 -2.93 -22.37
N PRO A 169 -7.08 -2.52 -23.58
CA PRO A 169 -6.09 -3.28 -24.34
C PRO A 169 -4.80 -3.53 -23.55
N VAL A 170 -4.38 -2.55 -22.73
CA VAL A 170 -3.17 -2.67 -21.90
C VAL A 170 -3.33 -3.75 -20.83
N LEU A 171 -4.49 -3.85 -20.18
CA LEU A 171 -4.71 -4.85 -19.14
C LEU A 171 -4.88 -6.26 -19.72
N ARG A 172 -5.43 -6.38 -20.94
CA ARG A 172 -5.43 -7.64 -21.69
C ARG A 172 -4.02 -8.10 -22.00
N LEU A 173 -3.16 -7.23 -22.52
CA LEU A 173 -1.76 -7.53 -22.82
C LEU A 173 -0.98 -7.90 -21.54
N ALA A 174 -1.19 -7.16 -20.46
CA ALA A 174 -0.57 -7.45 -19.16
C ALA A 174 -0.99 -8.84 -18.64
N THR A 175 -2.26 -9.21 -18.80
CA THR A 175 -2.77 -10.54 -18.44
C THR A 175 -2.10 -11.64 -19.27
N THR A 176 -1.95 -11.44 -20.58
CA THR A 176 -1.22 -12.38 -21.46
C THR A 176 0.21 -12.60 -21.01
N VAL A 177 0.97 -11.53 -20.71
CA VAL A 177 2.36 -11.65 -20.24
C VAL A 177 2.44 -12.39 -18.90
N ARG A 178 1.52 -12.07 -17.98
CA ARG A 178 1.46 -12.71 -16.65
C ARG A 178 1.21 -14.21 -16.74
N GLU A 179 0.37 -14.65 -17.67
CA GLU A 179 0.05 -16.07 -17.89
C GLU A 179 1.14 -16.81 -18.71
N GLY A 180 2.29 -16.17 -18.96
CA GLY A 180 3.41 -16.74 -19.70
C GLY A 180 3.26 -16.63 -21.23
N GLY A 181 2.23 -15.94 -21.70
CA GLY A 181 2.04 -15.63 -23.12
C GLY A 181 3.04 -14.59 -23.63
N ARG A 182 3.29 -14.60 -24.95
CA ARG A 182 4.10 -13.59 -25.63
C ARG A 182 3.21 -12.60 -26.35
N LEU A 183 3.59 -11.33 -26.31
CA LEU A 183 2.93 -10.31 -27.12
C LEU A 183 3.39 -10.47 -28.58
N ALA A 184 2.44 -10.44 -29.51
CA ALA A 184 2.78 -10.35 -30.93
C ALA A 184 3.30 -8.93 -31.20
N LEU A 185 4.54 -8.83 -31.69
CA LEU A 185 5.17 -7.58 -32.14
C LEU A 185 4.70 -7.24 -33.57
#